data_AF-A0A2E6ER77-F1
#
_entry.id   AF-A0A2E6ER77-F1
#
_cell.length_a   1.000
_cell.length_b   1.000
_cell.length_c   1.000
_cell.angle_alpha   90.00
_cell.angle_beta   90.00
_cell.angle_gamma   90.00
#
_symmetry.space_group_name_H-M   'P 1'
#
loop_
_entity.id
_entity.type
_entity.pdbx_description
1 polymer ?
#
loop_
_entity_poly.entity_id
_entity_poly.type
_entity_poly.pdbx_seq_one_letter_code
_entity_poly.pdbx_strand_id
1 'polypeptide(L)'
;MLFWLLSLSLLAGCLTGSNYPAERARTYCASLFSCVAEGEIELLTTYDDVNECVAEERRVFEESSPYQSYLDGGCAFDSDSARRCLEEAAGVVSDADCDGNMGFFSFVLDVADDDCDDVYCGS
;
A
#
# COMPACT_ATOMS: atom_id res chain seq x y z
N MET A 1 8.24 -30.36 -6.53
CA MET A 1 7.93 -29.11 -7.28
C MET A 1 6.42 -28.87 -7.23
N LEU A 2 5.86 -28.60 -6.05
CA LEU A 2 4.40 -28.57 -5.83
C LEU A 2 4.05 -27.71 -4.60
N PHE A 3 4.76 -26.60 -4.39
CA PHE A 3 4.59 -25.71 -3.23
C PHE A 3 4.56 -24.22 -3.60
N TRP A 4 4.32 -23.89 -4.88
CA TRP A 4 4.46 -22.51 -5.41
C TRP A 4 3.20 -21.96 -6.12
N LEU A 5 2.03 -22.54 -5.86
CA LEU A 5 0.75 -22.11 -6.48
C LEU A 5 -0.33 -21.72 -5.46
N LEU A 6 -0.01 -21.69 -4.16
CA LEU A 6 -1.01 -21.51 -3.09
C LEU A 6 -1.03 -20.11 -2.45
N SER A 7 -0.15 -19.20 -2.86
CA SER A 7 -0.05 -17.87 -2.24
C SER A 7 -0.89 -16.78 -2.92
N LEU A 8 -1.51 -17.06 -4.07
CA LEU A 8 -2.22 -16.05 -4.87
C LEU A 8 -3.75 -16.03 -4.68
N SER A 9 -4.29 -16.83 -3.76
CA SER A 9 -5.75 -17.03 -3.62
C SER A 9 -6.36 -16.40 -2.35
N LEU A 10 -5.59 -15.65 -1.56
CA LEU A 10 -6.04 -15.10 -0.27
C LEU A 10 -6.44 -13.61 -0.30
N LEU A 11 -6.29 -12.93 -1.45
CA LEU A 11 -6.74 -11.54 -1.63
C LEU A 11 -8.15 -11.44 -2.26
N ALA A 12 -8.89 -12.54 -2.34
CA ALA A 12 -10.31 -12.53 -2.73
C ALA A 12 -11.26 -12.22 -1.55
N GLY A 13 -10.74 -11.60 -0.48
CA GLY A 13 -11.61 -10.87 0.43
C GLY A 13 -12.15 -9.66 -0.33
N CYS A 14 -13.47 -9.43 -0.33
CA CYS A 14 -14.02 -8.23 -0.94
C CYS A 14 -13.28 -7.02 -0.38
N LEU A 15 -12.54 -6.32 -1.24
CA LEU A 15 -11.99 -5.03 -0.88
C LEU A 15 -13.18 -4.09 -0.68
N THR A 16 -13.19 -3.41 0.45
CA THR A 16 -14.24 -2.51 0.90
C THR A 16 -13.59 -1.19 1.31
N GLY A 17 -14.40 -0.14 1.31
CA GLY A 17 -13.92 1.14 1.80
C GLY A 17 -13.49 1.11 3.28
N SER A 18 -13.81 0.09 4.06
CA SER A 18 -13.38 0.03 5.47
C SER A 18 -12.12 -0.80 5.70
N ASN A 19 -11.78 -1.74 4.81
CA ASN A 19 -10.55 -2.55 4.94
C ASN A 19 -9.43 -2.08 4.00
N TYR A 20 -9.72 -1.25 3.00
CA TYR A 20 -8.73 -0.73 2.07
C TYR A 20 -7.55 0.00 2.74
N PRO A 21 -7.71 0.86 3.77
CA PRO A 21 -6.56 1.50 4.42
C PRO A 21 -5.56 0.50 4.99
N ALA A 22 -6.05 -0.60 5.55
CA ALA A 22 -5.20 -1.65 6.09
C ALA A 22 -4.47 -2.44 4.98
N GLU A 23 -5.15 -2.72 3.86
CA GLU A 23 -4.51 -3.43 2.73
C GLU A 23 -3.52 -2.53 1.98
N ARG A 24 -3.80 -1.23 1.83
CA ARG A 24 -2.85 -0.23 1.28
C ARG A 24 -1.60 -0.15 2.14
N ALA A 25 -1.76 0.07 3.44
CA ALA A 25 -0.62 0.17 4.37
C ALA A 25 0.25 -1.10 4.35
N ARG A 26 -0.36 -2.29 4.35
CA ARG A 26 0.36 -3.56 4.21
C ARG A 26 1.14 -3.65 2.91
N THR A 27 0.52 -3.29 1.79
CA THR A 27 1.14 -3.39 0.48
C THR A 27 2.30 -2.41 0.34
N TYR A 28 2.11 -1.16 0.78
CA TYR A 28 3.15 -0.14 0.83
C TYR A 28 4.34 -0.59 1.69
N CYS A 29 4.10 -0.98 2.94
CA CYS A 29 5.17 -1.36 3.86
C CYS A 29 5.85 -2.67 3.45
N ALA A 30 5.11 -3.65 2.94
CA ALA A 30 5.72 -4.86 2.38
C ALA A 30 6.64 -4.52 1.20
N SER A 31 6.23 -3.58 0.34
CA SER A 31 7.04 -3.14 -0.80
C SER A 31 8.30 -2.42 -0.33
N LEU A 32 8.15 -1.45 0.58
CA LEU A 32 9.26 -0.73 1.19
C LEU A 32 10.28 -1.68 1.83
N PHE A 33 9.81 -2.60 2.68
CA PHE A 33 10.68 -3.56 3.39
C PHE A 33 11.23 -4.68 2.51
N SER A 34 10.63 -4.93 1.34
CA SER A 34 11.16 -5.90 0.38
C SER A 34 12.36 -5.37 -0.41
N CYS A 35 12.45 -4.05 -0.59
CA CYS A 35 13.51 -3.44 -1.40
C CYS A 35 14.57 -2.66 -0.61
N VAL A 36 14.34 -2.41 0.68
CA VAL A 36 15.31 -1.73 1.55
C VAL A 36 15.78 -2.74 2.59
N ALA A 37 17.10 -2.80 2.84
CA ALA A 37 17.63 -3.67 3.87
C ALA A 37 17.10 -3.25 5.26
N GLU A 38 16.78 -4.21 6.14
CA GLU A 38 16.22 -3.94 7.48
C GLU A 38 17.00 -2.88 8.28
N GLY A 39 18.33 -2.83 8.15
CA GLY A 39 19.18 -1.84 8.84
C GLY A 39 19.23 -0.44 8.19
N GLU A 40 18.74 -0.30 6.96
CA GLU A 40 18.68 0.98 6.23
C GLU A 40 17.28 1.62 6.33
N ILE A 41 16.25 0.85 6.64
CA ILE A 41 14.87 1.34 6.76
C ILE A 41 14.71 2.33 7.91
N GLU A 42 15.21 2.00 9.10
CA GLU A 42 15.16 2.90 10.26
C GLU A 42 15.86 4.23 9.93
N LEU A 43 16.99 4.16 9.21
CA LEU A 43 17.77 5.31 8.77
C LEU A 43 17.06 6.18 7.72
N LEU A 44 16.19 5.59 6.89
CA LEU A 44 15.54 6.26 5.77
C LEU A 44 14.10 6.70 6.06
N THR A 45 13.39 5.98 6.93
CA THR A 45 11.91 6.10 7.07
C THR A 45 11.44 6.26 8.51
N THR A 46 12.34 6.10 9.49
CA THR A 46 12.03 6.15 10.94
C THR A 46 11.17 5.02 11.50
N TYR A 47 10.81 4.02 10.68
CA TYR A 47 10.12 2.82 11.17
C TYR A 47 11.11 1.79 11.70
N ASP A 48 10.84 1.22 12.88
CA ASP A 48 11.64 0.16 13.49
C ASP A 48 11.39 -1.20 12.83
N ASP A 49 10.14 -1.48 12.45
CA ASP A 49 9.75 -2.72 11.76
C ASP A 49 8.53 -2.55 10.84
N VAL A 50 8.27 -3.59 10.04
CA VAL A 50 7.18 -3.59 9.06
C VAL A 50 5.80 -3.42 9.71
N ASN A 51 5.60 -3.90 10.95
CA ASN A 51 4.32 -3.75 11.63
C ASN A 51 4.12 -2.32 12.10
N GLU A 52 5.19 -1.65 12.57
CA GLU A 52 5.13 -0.23 12.90
C GLU A 52 4.79 0.60 11.67
N CYS A 53 5.47 0.36 10.54
CA CYS A 53 5.14 0.99 9.26
C CYS A 53 3.66 0.80 8.91
N VAL A 54 3.14 -0.43 8.98
CA VAL A 54 1.74 -0.72 8.64
C VAL A 54 0.77 -0.01 9.57
N ALA A 55 1.08 0.05 10.87
CA ALA A 55 0.22 0.70 11.86
C ALA A 55 0.17 2.22 11.62
N GLU A 56 1.31 2.85 11.37
CA GLU A 56 1.41 4.30 11.17
C GLU A 56 0.80 4.71 9.83
N GLU A 57 1.14 4.04 8.73
CA GLU A 57 0.58 4.34 7.41
C GLU A 57 -0.93 4.16 7.36
N ARG A 58 -1.43 3.11 8.04
CA ARG A 58 -2.87 2.93 8.19
C ARG A 58 -3.48 4.10 8.98
N ARG A 59 -2.87 4.51 10.09
CA ARG A 59 -3.36 5.62 10.92
C ARG A 59 -3.40 6.92 10.14
N VAL A 60 -2.32 7.25 9.43
CA VAL A 60 -2.21 8.45 8.58
C VAL A 60 -3.30 8.45 7.51
N PHE A 61 -3.49 7.32 6.83
CA PHE A 61 -4.53 7.22 5.81
C PHE A 61 -5.95 7.28 6.40
N GLU A 62 -6.20 6.63 7.54
CA GLU A 62 -7.49 6.73 8.24
C GLU A 62 -7.75 8.16 8.75
N GLU A 63 -6.73 8.99 8.98
CA GLU A 63 -6.87 10.41 9.33
C GLU A 63 -7.04 11.34 8.11
N SER A 64 -6.90 10.80 6.89
CA SER A 64 -6.99 11.58 5.65
C SER A 64 -8.41 12.11 5.38
N SER A 65 -8.48 13.28 4.73
CA SER A 65 -9.77 13.88 4.36
C SER A 65 -10.63 13.00 3.42
N PRO A 66 -10.06 12.29 2.42
CA PRO A 66 -10.84 11.38 1.57
C PRO A 66 -11.48 10.24 2.36
N TYR A 67 -10.74 9.60 3.28
CA TYR A 67 -11.29 8.52 4.10
C TYR A 67 -12.35 9.01 5.09
N GLN A 68 -12.13 10.15 5.73
CA GLN A 68 -13.15 10.78 6.60
C GLN A 68 -14.43 11.12 5.83
N SER A 69 -14.30 11.63 4.60
CA SER A 69 -15.45 11.92 3.74
C SER A 69 -16.23 10.66 3.34
N TYR A 70 -15.54 9.53 3.19
CA TYR A 70 -16.19 8.23 3.01
C TYR A 70 -16.96 7.78 4.28
N LEU A 71 -16.37 7.93 5.47
CA LEU A 71 -17.04 7.58 6.73
C LEU A 71 -18.31 8.41 6.98
N ASP A 72 -18.28 9.68 6.60
CA ASP A 72 -19.42 10.59 6.67
C ASP A 72 -20.47 10.34 5.58
N GLY A 73 -20.21 9.41 4.65
CA GLY A 73 -21.08 9.10 3.50
C GLY A 73 -21.06 10.17 2.41
N GLY A 74 -20.11 11.10 2.45
CA GLY A 74 -19.91 12.13 1.45
C GLY A 74 -19.29 11.61 0.14
N CYS A 75 -18.56 10.51 0.21
CA CYS A 75 -17.91 9.88 -0.94
C CYS A 75 -18.16 8.37 -1.01
N ALA A 76 -18.23 7.85 -2.24
CA ALA A 76 -18.26 6.41 -2.48
C ALA A 76 -16.84 5.85 -2.52
N PHE A 77 -16.73 4.57 -2.14
CA PHE A 77 -15.52 3.78 -2.34
C PHE A 77 -15.50 3.20 -3.75
N ASP A 78 -14.43 3.41 -4.49
CA ASP A 78 -14.20 2.78 -5.79
C ASP A 78 -13.33 1.53 -5.64
N SER A 79 -13.97 0.36 -5.66
CA SER A 79 -13.28 -0.93 -5.52
C SER A 79 -12.36 -1.27 -6.70
N ASP A 80 -12.65 -0.75 -7.90
CA ASP A 80 -11.82 -1.02 -9.06
C ASP A 80 -10.53 -0.19 -9.03
N SER A 81 -10.64 1.08 -8.65
CA SER A 81 -9.47 1.96 -8.44
C SER A 81 -8.62 1.46 -7.27
N ALA A 82 -9.26 1.05 -6.17
CA ALA A 82 -8.58 0.45 -5.02
C ALA A 82 -7.80 -0.82 -5.39
N ARG A 83 -8.39 -1.69 -6.22
CA ARG A 83 -7.73 -2.91 -6.69
C ARG A 83 -6.53 -2.59 -7.59
N ARG A 84 -6.67 -1.63 -8.53
CA ARG A 84 -5.56 -1.23 -9.40
C ARG A 84 -4.38 -0.69 -8.59
N CYS A 85 -4.64 0.22 -7.64
CA CYS A 85 -3.61 0.72 -6.72
C CYS A 85 -2.85 -0.41 -6.02
N LEU A 86 -3.56 -1.38 -5.43
CA LEU A 86 -2.92 -2.50 -4.72
C LEU A 86 -2.14 -3.43 -5.66
N GLU A 87 -2.66 -3.70 -6.86
CA GLU A 87 -2.00 -4.51 -7.88
C GLU A 87 -0.72 -3.83 -8.41
N GLU A 88 -0.76 -2.52 -8.63
CA GLU A 88 0.39 -1.72 -9.06
C GLU A 88 1.45 -1.66 -7.97
N ALA A 89 1.07 -1.33 -6.72
CA ALA A 89 1.98 -1.32 -5.58
C ALA A 89 2.67 -2.69 -5.39
N ALA A 90 1.92 -3.78 -5.50
CA ALA A 90 2.47 -5.13 -5.39
C ALA A 90 3.33 -5.55 -6.60
N GLY A 91 2.99 -5.11 -7.81
CA GLY A 91 3.72 -5.43 -9.04
C GLY A 91 5.13 -4.84 -9.06
N VAL A 92 5.34 -3.73 -8.38
CA VAL A 92 6.61 -2.98 -8.37
C VAL A 92 7.72 -3.74 -7.67
N VAL A 93 7.38 -4.52 -6.64
CA VAL A 93 8.32 -5.42 -5.97
C VAL A 93 8.81 -6.52 -6.92
N SER A 94 7.98 -6.89 -7.91
CA SER A 94 8.33 -7.93 -8.89
C SER A 94 9.11 -7.40 -10.09
N ASP A 95 8.92 -6.13 -10.46
CA ASP A 95 9.53 -5.52 -11.65
C ASP A 95 10.78 -4.68 -11.33
N ALA A 96 10.86 -4.11 -10.12
CA ALA A 96 12.08 -3.48 -9.64
C ALA A 96 13.05 -4.58 -9.18
N ASP A 97 14.15 -4.77 -9.90
CA ASP A 97 15.36 -5.31 -9.27
C ASP A 97 15.66 -4.36 -8.10
N CYS A 98 15.25 -4.75 -6.88
CA CYS A 98 15.40 -4.01 -5.63
C CYS A 98 16.90 -3.84 -5.28
N ASP A 99 17.64 -3.10 -6.09
CA ASP A 99 19.08 -2.85 -5.95
C ASP A 99 19.36 -1.57 -5.12
N GLY A 100 18.40 -1.16 -4.28
CA GLY A 100 18.54 0.03 -3.41
C GLY A 100 18.57 1.37 -4.15
N ASN A 101 17.99 1.46 -5.35
CA ASN A 101 18.06 2.66 -6.18
C ASN A 101 16.97 3.71 -5.82
N MET A 102 17.32 5.00 -5.81
CA MET A 102 16.41 6.13 -5.49
C MET A 102 15.14 6.22 -6.38
N GLY A 103 15.17 5.59 -7.56
CA GLY A 103 14.00 5.49 -8.44
C GLY A 103 12.86 4.66 -7.85
N PHE A 104 13.16 3.62 -7.06
CA PHE A 104 12.15 2.81 -6.36
C PHE A 104 11.46 3.63 -5.27
N PHE A 105 12.24 4.38 -4.47
CA PHE A 105 11.67 5.22 -3.42
C PHE A 105 10.77 6.32 -3.99
N SER A 106 11.19 6.98 -5.08
CA SER A 106 10.36 7.99 -5.74
C SER A 106 9.07 7.38 -6.31
N PHE A 107 9.15 6.16 -6.84
CA PHE A 107 8.01 5.46 -7.40
C PHE A 107 7.04 4.95 -6.31
N VAL A 108 7.54 4.42 -5.19
CA VAL A 108 6.73 4.00 -4.05
C VAL A 108 6.00 5.18 -3.41
N LEU A 109 6.65 6.34 -3.38
CA LEU A 109 6.01 7.60 -2.95
C LEU A 109 4.97 8.08 -3.96
N ASP A 110 5.22 7.97 -5.28
CA ASP A 110 4.24 8.31 -6.33
C ASP A 110 2.99 7.41 -6.27
N VAL A 111 3.17 6.09 -6.12
CA VAL A 111 2.05 5.15 -5.95
C VAL A 111 1.30 5.41 -4.66
N ALA A 112 1.98 5.88 -3.60
CA ALA A 112 1.30 6.25 -2.38
C ALA A 112 0.39 7.48 -2.57
N ASP A 113 0.74 8.44 -3.44
CA ASP A 113 0.09 9.76 -3.47
C ASP A 113 -1.04 9.92 -4.51
N ASP A 114 -0.89 9.51 -5.78
CA ASP A 114 -1.86 9.94 -6.83
C ASP A 114 -3.01 8.93 -7.09
N ASP A 115 -2.72 7.70 -7.50
CA ASP A 115 -3.77 6.74 -7.89
C ASP A 115 -4.46 6.05 -6.69
N CYS A 116 -3.77 6.00 -5.54
CA CYS A 116 -4.29 5.35 -4.34
C CYS A 116 -5.18 6.26 -3.47
N ASP A 117 -5.09 7.58 -3.64
CA ASP A 117 -5.92 8.57 -2.96
C ASP A 117 -7.27 8.79 -3.65
N ASP A 118 -7.34 8.54 -4.97
CA ASP A 118 -8.58 8.60 -5.77
C ASP A 118 -9.59 7.49 -5.44
N VAL A 119 -9.23 6.55 -4.57
CA VAL A 119 -10.08 5.45 -4.12
C VAL A 119 -11.32 5.92 -3.35
N TYR A 120 -11.21 7.08 -2.69
CA TYR A 120 -12.36 7.76 -2.11
C TYR A 120 -12.50 9.11 -2.78
N CYS A 121 -13.71 9.42 -3.22
CA CYS A 121 -14.05 10.69 -3.85
C CYS A 121 -13.46 10.93 -5.25
N GLY A 122 -12.84 9.92 -5.89
CA GLY A 122 -12.24 9.92 -7.23
C GLY A 122 -12.28 11.25 -7.96
N SER A 123 -11.12 11.89 -8.09
CA SER A 123 -10.99 13.21 -8.71
C SER A 123 -11.46 13.30 -10.16
#